data_AF-A0A0S7XZC2-F1
#
_entry.id   AF-A0A0S7XZC2-F1
#
_cell.length_a   1.000
_cell.length_b   1.000
_cell.length_c   1.000
_cell.angle_alpha   90.00
_cell.angle_beta   90.00
_cell.angle_gamma   90.00
#
_symmetry.space_group_name_H-M   'P 1'
#
loop_
_entity.id
_entity.type
_entity.pdbx_description
1 polymer ?
#
loop_
_entity_poly.entity_id
_entity_poly.type
_entity_poly.pdbx_seq_one_letter_code
_entity_poly.pdbx_strand_id
1 'polypeptide(L)'
;MPISLDKINLSCIDKGLLPGWLGEMAYGVSEATETPLELPAMMALAVLSTCCQSKFIVEVEEGYCEPVNIWTIAALESANRKSSVVKILTSPLVEWEQEQAEIIKPEINRAASRKKTVESTIIRLRKKAATASGDNFSKLQNDIEELEQSIPEIPKIPRLWAQDITPENLGITMAKHGDKLAIISPEGGIVEMMAGRYSGGIPNIDIYLHGHAGDSLRVDRNNRPPVFMNHPALTLGLAPQPDVLRSLAARKEFDTRGLLARFLYVLPKSNLGERKLISKPIPENVKQKYTASLKKLLAIDNDNIFKLKLSFEANRRWKDYAKAVETQLKDGGKFEHIKSWAGKLPGAVIRIAGLFHCVNFADYADVFGGNTKSLLIGDISIIKAIDLAKILSEQALAAFDLMQADQNLNGARKVLNWIKTKNISDFSVKECFDSLRTFKRVKHLMPALEILEEHNYIFKQENETLFAGRPSNIFRVNPHLGADEK
;
A
#
# COMPACT_ATOMS: atom_id res chain seq x y z
N MET A 1 -19.31 -34.67 7.85
CA MET A 1 -19.65 -33.23 7.84
C MET A 1 -18.42 -32.46 7.36
N PRO A 2 -18.57 -31.40 6.55
CA PRO A 2 -17.44 -30.59 6.09
C PRO A 2 -16.76 -29.87 7.26
N ILE A 3 -15.43 -29.74 7.19
CA ILE A 3 -14.57 -29.15 8.22
C ILE A 3 -14.12 -27.74 7.75
N SER A 4 -14.01 -26.76 8.66
CA SER A 4 -13.63 -25.37 8.36
C SER A 4 -12.11 -25.19 8.21
N LEU A 5 -11.71 -24.37 7.23
CA LEU A 5 -10.36 -24.16 6.70
C LEU A 5 -9.53 -23.10 7.46
N ASP A 6 -10.07 -22.44 8.48
CA ASP A 6 -9.66 -21.06 8.79
C ASP A 6 -8.71 -20.86 10.00
N LYS A 7 -7.85 -21.83 10.35
CA LYS A 7 -6.92 -21.65 11.48
C LYS A 7 -5.46 -21.83 11.10
N ILE A 8 -4.85 -20.75 10.61
CA ILE A 8 -3.39 -20.58 10.57
C ILE A 8 -3.00 -19.73 11.78
N ASN A 9 -2.14 -20.27 12.65
CA ASN A 9 -1.58 -19.53 13.78
C ASN A 9 -0.30 -18.82 13.29
N LEU A 10 -0.39 -17.51 13.06
CA LEU A 10 0.71 -16.70 12.51
C LEU A 10 1.47 -15.98 13.61
N SER A 11 2.76 -15.70 13.38
CA SER A 11 3.54 -14.86 14.29
C SER A 11 2.93 -13.47 14.43
N CYS A 12 2.87 -12.99 15.67
CA CYS A 12 2.31 -11.69 16.02
C CYS A 12 3.40 -10.62 16.12
N ILE A 13 3.01 -9.36 15.96
CA ILE A 13 3.89 -8.21 16.27
C ILE A 13 3.92 -7.99 17.79
N ASP A 14 5.13 -7.90 18.33
CA ASP A 14 5.35 -7.62 19.76
C ASP A 14 5.42 -6.12 20.06
N LYS A 15 5.03 -5.74 21.29
CA LYS A 15 5.05 -4.35 21.79
C LYS A 15 6.40 -3.64 21.62
N GLY A 16 7.51 -4.37 21.77
CA GLY A 16 8.86 -3.80 21.72
C GLY A 16 9.44 -3.60 20.31
N LEU A 17 8.73 -4.09 19.28
CA LEU A 17 9.27 -4.17 17.93
C LEU A 17 9.36 -2.79 17.27
N LEU A 18 8.31 -1.98 17.38
CA LEU A 18 8.34 -0.59 16.93
C LEU A 18 9.10 0.27 17.95
N PRO A 19 9.98 1.19 17.52
CA PRO A 19 10.77 2.00 18.45
C PRO A 19 9.96 3.15 19.09
N GLY A 20 10.36 3.53 20.30
CA GLY A 20 9.99 4.78 20.97
C GLY A 20 8.50 5.11 20.97
N TRP A 21 8.21 6.39 20.73
CA TRP A 21 6.86 6.96 20.73
C TRP A 21 5.92 6.33 19.68
N LEU A 22 6.49 5.75 18.60
CA LEU A 22 5.71 5.04 17.58
C LEU A 22 5.14 3.73 18.12
N GLY A 23 5.98 2.93 18.80
CA GLY A 23 5.57 1.67 19.41
C GLY A 23 4.61 1.88 20.58
N GLU A 24 4.86 2.89 21.41
CA GLU A 24 3.97 3.27 22.51
C GLU A 24 2.57 3.66 22.02
N MET A 25 2.51 4.46 20.95
CA MET A 25 1.23 4.85 20.33
C MET A 25 0.52 3.66 19.70
N ALA A 26 1.21 2.83 18.92
CA ALA A 26 0.61 1.66 18.28
C ALA A 26 0.02 0.69 19.32
N TYR A 27 0.76 0.44 20.41
CA TYR A 27 0.29 -0.38 21.52
C TYR A 27 -0.89 0.27 22.27
N GLY A 28 -0.81 1.57 22.56
CA GLY A 28 -1.90 2.29 23.19
C GLY A 28 -3.19 2.23 22.37
N VAL A 29 -3.10 2.40 21.05
CA VAL A 29 -4.24 2.30 20.13
C VAL A 29 -4.81 0.88 20.11
N SER A 30 -3.96 -0.15 20.07
CA SER A 30 -4.36 -1.55 20.13
C SER A 30 -5.17 -1.85 21.40
N GLU A 31 -4.68 -1.45 22.58
CA GLU A 31 -5.37 -1.63 23.86
C GLU A 31 -6.68 -0.82 23.93
N ALA A 32 -6.67 0.43 23.48
CA ALA A 32 -7.84 1.31 23.54
C ALA A 32 -8.98 0.88 22.62
N THR A 33 -8.63 0.29 21.48
CA THR A 33 -9.61 -0.19 20.48
C THR A 33 -9.87 -1.68 20.57
N GLU A 34 -9.13 -2.42 21.41
CA GLU A 34 -9.13 -3.88 21.48
C GLU A 34 -8.93 -4.53 20.11
N THR A 35 -8.00 -3.98 19.33
CA THR A 35 -7.61 -4.49 18.01
C THR A 35 -6.27 -5.20 18.08
N PRO A 36 -5.99 -6.16 17.18
CA PRO A 36 -4.68 -6.82 17.10
C PRO A 36 -3.59 -5.78 16.83
N LEU A 37 -2.42 -5.90 17.47
CA LEU A 37 -1.35 -4.89 17.42
C LEU A 37 -0.81 -4.66 16.01
N GLU A 38 -0.92 -5.64 15.12
CA GLU A 38 -0.49 -5.56 13.74
C GLU A 38 -1.21 -4.44 12.97
N LEU A 39 -2.50 -4.25 13.22
CA LEU A 39 -3.28 -3.21 12.56
C LEU A 39 -2.75 -1.80 12.87
N PRO A 40 -2.71 -1.33 14.14
CA PRO A 40 -2.15 -0.02 14.45
C PRO A 40 -0.65 0.07 14.16
N ALA A 41 0.13 -1.01 14.25
CA ALA A 41 1.54 -0.98 13.88
C ALA A 41 1.76 -0.65 12.40
N MET A 42 1.05 -1.34 11.49
CA MET A 42 1.14 -1.11 10.05
C MET A 42 0.58 0.25 9.63
N MET A 43 -0.46 0.73 10.31
CA MET A 43 -1.01 2.05 10.06
C MET A 43 -0.11 3.18 10.61
N ALA A 44 0.49 3.00 11.78
CA ALA A 44 1.43 3.96 12.35
C ALA A 44 2.69 4.08 11.49
N LEU A 45 3.18 2.97 10.94
CA LEU A 45 4.26 2.95 9.96
C LEU A 45 3.93 3.75 8.69
N ALA A 46 2.70 3.63 8.15
CA ALA A 46 2.26 4.43 7.01
C ALA A 46 2.15 5.93 7.35
N VAL A 47 1.66 6.29 8.55
CA VAL A 47 1.63 7.69 9.01
C VAL A 47 3.04 8.25 9.14
N LEU A 48 3.97 7.52 9.75
CA LEU A 48 5.37 7.92 9.86
C LEU A 48 6.01 8.11 8.48
N SER A 49 5.76 7.17 7.57
CA SER A 49 6.25 7.22 6.20
C SER A 49 5.72 8.43 5.43
N THR A 50 4.46 8.82 5.66
CA THR A 50 3.87 10.06 5.13
C THR A 50 4.63 11.31 5.58
N CYS A 51 5.10 11.34 6.83
CA CYS A 51 5.87 12.47 7.36
C CYS A 51 7.31 12.52 6.83
N CYS A 52 7.88 11.37 6.47
CA CYS A 52 9.29 11.22 6.07
C CYS A 52 9.52 11.15 4.56
N GLN A 53 8.51 10.80 3.75
CA GLN A 53 8.66 10.66 2.31
C GLN A 53 9.12 11.96 1.64
N SER A 54 9.97 11.81 0.62
CA SER A 54 10.67 12.91 -0.09
C SER A 54 11.63 13.75 0.76
N LYS A 55 11.79 13.46 2.06
CA LYS A 55 12.76 14.13 2.95
C LYS A 55 13.95 13.25 3.27
N PHE A 56 13.72 11.93 3.36
CA PHE A 56 14.75 10.96 3.68
C PHE A 56 14.86 9.91 2.57
N ILE A 57 16.09 9.54 2.24
CA ILE A 57 16.43 8.35 1.46
C ILE A 57 17.52 7.58 2.19
N VAL A 58 17.58 6.27 2.00
CA VAL A 58 18.64 5.43 2.55
C VAL A 58 19.58 5.01 1.44
N GLU A 59 20.81 5.50 1.48
CA GLU A 59 21.92 5.06 0.64
C GLU A 59 22.55 3.83 1.29
N VAL A 60 22.29 2.65 0.71
CA VAL A 60 22.78 1.36 1.21
C VAL A 60 24.21 1.14 0.75
N GLU A 61 24.45 1.41 -0.53
CA GLU A 61 25.75 1.39 -1.20
C GLU A 61 25.81 2.54 -2.20
N GLU A 62 27.01 2.86 -2.70
CA GLU A 62 27.18 3.88 -3.73
C GLU A 62 26.36 3.51 -4.98
N GLY A 63 25.43 4.38 -5.37
CA GLY A 63 24.52 4.15 -6.49
C GLY A 63 23.28 3.31 -6.17
N TYR A 64 23.14 2.77 -4.95
CA TYR A 64 21.94 2.05 -4.51
C TYR A 64 21.26 2.76 -3.33
N CYS A 65 20.13 3.38 -3.64
CA CYS A 65 19.28 4.08 -2.68
C CYS A 65 17.89 3.47 -2.62
N GLU A 66 17.30 3.46 -1.43
CA GLU A 66 15.91 3.13 -1.20
C GLU A 66 15.18 4.34 -0.59
N PRO A 67 14.02 4.74 -1.12
CA PRO A 67 13.20 5.78 -0.48
C PRO A 67 12.51 5.22 0.77
N VAL A 68 12.05 6.09 1.66
CA VAL A 68 11.40 5.66 2.92
C VAL A 68 9.88 5.50 2.81
N ASN A 69 9.29 5.73 1.63
CA ASN A 69 7.86 5.47 1.40
C ASN A 69 7.57 3.96 1.37
N ILE A 70 6.51 3.53 2.06
CA ILE A 70 6.13 2.12 2.19
C ILE A 70 4.67 1.90 1.87
N TRP A 71 4.34 0.67 1.47
CA TRP A 71 2.97 0.23 1.25
C TRP A 71 2.60 -0.87 2.22
N THR A 72 1.58 -0.66 3.03
CA THR A 72 1.12 -1.61 4.05
C THR A 72 -0.32 -2.04 3.79
N ILE A 73 -0.60 -3.32 3.98
CA ILE A 73 -1.96 -3.88 4.01
C ILE A 73 -2.15 -4.66 5.31
N ALA A 74 -3.11 -4.23 6.12
CA ALA A 74 -3.61 -4.97 7.27
C ALA A 74 -5.03 -5.49 7.00
N ALA A 75 -5.13 -6.67 6.40
CA ALA A 75 -6.44 -7.21 6.03
C ALA A 75 -7.14 -7.81 7.23
N LEU A 76 -8.31 -7.26 7.56
CA LEU A 76 -9.08 -7.65 8.73
C LEU A 76 -10.57 -7.49 8.46
N GLU A 77 -11.34 -8.44 8.98
CA GLU A 77 -12.79 -8.50 8.82
C GLU A 77 -13.50 -7.22 9.28
N SER A 78 -14.72 -7.02 8.77
CA SER A 78 -15.59 -5.95 9.24
C SER A 78 -15.82 -6.01 10.77
N ALA A 79 -16.29 -4.90 11.37
CA ALA A 79 -16.49 -4.77 12.82
C ALA A 79 -15.21 -4.87 13.71
N ASN A 80 -14.01 -4.84 13.11
CA ASN A 80 -12.74 -4.78 13.84
C ASN A 80 -12.25 -3.37 14.20
N ARG A 81 -13.15 -2.37 14.28
CA ARG A 81 -12.80 -0.98 14.68
C ARG A 81 -11.66 -0.36 13.84
N LYS A 82 -11.48 -0.82 12.59
CA LYS A 82 -10.44 -0.37 11.66
C LYS A 82 -10.46 1.14 11.45
N SER A 83 -11.65 1.69 11.23
CA SER A 83 -11.86 3.13 11.07
C SER A 83 -11.48 3.94 12.32
N SER A 84 -11.69 3.39 13.52
CA SER A 84 -11.26 4.02 14.77
C SER A 84 -9.74 4.08 14.89
N VAL A 85 -9.05 2.97 14.57
CA VAL A 85 -7.58 2.91 14.56
C VAL A 85 -6.99 3.92 13.58
N VAL A 86 -7.46 3.92 12.33
CA VAL A 86 -6.99 4.86 11.31
C VAL A 86 -7.24 6.30 11.74
N LYS A 87 -8.46 6.63 12.19
CA LYS A 87 -8.82 7.99 12.63
C LYS A 87 -7.90 8.51 13.74
N ILE A 88 -7.59 7.68 14.73
CA ILE A 88 -6.70 8.07 15.84
C ILE A 88 -5.29 8.33 15.33
N LEU A 89 -4.74 7.42 14.52
CA LEU A 89 -3.36 7.53 14.03
C LEU A 89 -3.17 8.67 13.02
N THR A 90 -4.20 9.01 12.24
CA THR A 90 -4.13 10.13 11.28
C THR A 90 -4.48 11.49 11.89
N SER A 91 -4.96 11.57 13.14
CA SER A 91 -5.39 12.85 13.74
C SER A 91 -4.28 13.92 13.72
N PRO A 92 -3.00 13.60 13.98
CA PRO A 92 -1.93 14.60 13.92
C PRO A 92 -1.71 15.17 12.52
N LEU A 93 -1.95 14.38 11.47
CA LEU A 93 -1.86 14.84 10.08
C LEU A 93 -2.97 15.85 9.77
N VAL A 94 -4.20 15.55 10.22
CA VAL A 94 -5.36 16.43 10.04
C VAL A 94 -5.17 17.74 10.80
N GLU A 95 -4.73 17.66 12.06
CA GLU A 95 -4.44 18.84 12.90
C GLU A 95 -3.37 19.72 12.24
N TRP A 96 -2.29 19.12 11.72
CA TRP A 96 -1.24 19.86 11.05
C TRP A 96 -1.72 20.51 9.74
N GLU A 97 -2.50 19.80 8.90
CA GLU A 97 -3.07 20.39 7.66
C GLU A 97 -3.97 21.59 7.97
N GLN A 98 -4.77 21.52 9.04
CA GLN A 98 -5.62 22.63 9.49
C GLN A 98 -4.80 23.82 9.98
N GLU A 99 -3.75 23.57 10.78
CA GLU A 99 -2.84 24.61 11.25
C GLU A 99 -2.14 25.32 10.08
N GLN A 100 -1.61 24.56 9.11
CA GLN A 100 -0.98 25.15 7.92
C GLN A 100 -1.97 25.93 7.06
N ALA A 101 -3.20 25.43 6.92
CA ALA A 101 -4.25 26.15 6.19
C ALA A 101 -4.53 27.52 6.82
N GLU A 102 -4.65 27.62 8.14
CA GLU A 102 -4.89 28.90 8.80
C GLU A 102 -3.65 29.83 8.75
N ILE A 103 -2.43 29.29 8.85
CA ILE A 103 -1.19 30.07 8.71
C ILE A 103 -1.08 30.71 7.32
N ILE A 104 -1.38 29.95 6.25
CA ILE A 104 -1.15 30.38 4.87
C ILE A 104 -2.33 31.18 4.27
N LYS A 105 -3.52 31.07 4.87
CA LYS A 105 -4.75 31.73 4.40
C LYS A 105 -4.64 33.24 4.18
N PRO A 106 -3.97 34.03 5.05
CA PRO A 106 -3.77 35.46 4.78
C PRO A 106 -2.94 35.70 3.51
N GLU A 107 -1.92 34.88 3.27
CA GLU A 107 -1.07 34.95 2.09
C GLU A 107 -1.84 34.55 0.83
N ILE A 108 -2.63 33.47 0.88
CA ILE A 108 -3.54 33.05 -0.19
C ILE A 108 -4.49 34.20 -0.55
N ASN A 109 -5.13 34.82 0.44
CA ASN A 109 -6.07 35.92 0.21
C ASN A 109 -5.39 37.13 -0.45
N ARG A 110 -4.17 37.48 0.00
CA ARG A 110 -3.37 38.57 -0.61
C ARG A 110 -2.98 38.23 -2.05
N ALA A 111 -2.44 37.03 -2.29
CA ALA A 111 -2.02 36.58 -3.60
C ALA A 111 -3.20 36.48 -4.58
N ALA A 112 -4.34 35.94 -4.15
CA ALA A 112 -5.57 35.85 -4.95
C ALA A 112 -6.14 37.23 -5.30
N SER A 113 -6.16 38.17 -4.35
CA SER A 113 -6.59 39.55 -4.59
C SER A 113 -5.67 40.26 -5.59
N ARG A 114 -4.35 40.13 -5.41
CA ARG A 114 -3.36 40.70 -6.33
C ARG A 114 -3.47 40.08 -7.72
N LYS A 115 -3.60 38.76 -7.82
CA LYS A 115 -3.83 38.04 -9.09
C LYS A 115 -5.06 38.58 -9.82
N LYS A 116 -6.21 38.66 -9.14
CA LYS A 116 -7.45 39.19 -9.73
C LYS A 116 -7.29 40.63 -10.23
N THR A 117 -6.55 41.46 -9.50
CA THR A 117 -6.26 42.85 -9.87
C THR A 117 -5.38 42.95 -11.13
N VAL A 118 -4.31 42.14 -11.20
CA VAL A 118 -3.41 42.06 -12.35
C VAL A 118 -4.16 41.53 -13.57
N GLU A 119 -4.90 40.43 -13.43
CA GLU A 119 -5.72 39.85 -14.51
C GLU A 119 -6.76 40.84 -15.04
N SER A 120 -7.45 41.57 -14.17
CA SER A 120 -8.42 42.61 -14.57
C SER A 120 -7.74 43.75 -15.34
N THR A 121 -6.51 44.10 -14.94
CA THR A 121 -5.71 45.13 -15.62
C THR A 121 -5.26 44.66 -17.00
N ILE A 122 -4.78 43.41 -17.12
CA ILE A 122 -4.42 42.79 -18.40
C ILE A 122 -5.63 42.78 -19.35
N ILE A 123 -6.81 42.37 -18.87
CA ILE A 123 -8.05 42.38 -19.67
C ILE A 123 -8.35 43.81 -20.18
N ARG A 124 -8.19 44.83 -19.34
CA ARG A 124 -8.40 46.23 -19.73
C ARG A 124 -7.37 46.71 -20.76
N LEU A 125 -6.09 46.38 -20.58
CA LEU A 125 -5.03 46.76 -21.53
C LEU A 125 -5.20 46.04 -22.87
N ARG A 126 -5.55 44.76 -22.88
CA ARG A 126 -5.86 43.99 -24.11
C ARG A 126 -7.00 44.62 -24.90
N LYS A 127 -8.06 45.11 -24.23
CA LYS A 127 -9.15 45.85 -24.89
C LYS A 127 -8.67 47.16 -25.53
N LYS A 128 -7.75 47.89 -24.89
CA LYS A 128 -7.15 49.11 -25.47
C LYS A 128 -6.24 48.80 -26.65
N ALA A 129 -5.40 47.77 -26.52
CA ALA A 129 -4.46 47.33 -27.55
C ALA A 129 -5.19 46.92 -28.84
N ALA A 130 -6.36 46.30 -28.73
CA ALA A 130 -7.18 45.90 -29.89
C ALA A 130 -7.60 47.06 -30.82
N THR A 131 -7.54 48.31 -30.34
CA THR A 131 -7.90 49.52 -31.10
C THR A 131 -6.72 50.48 -31.32
N ALA A 132 -5.52 50.12 -30.85
CA ALA A 132 -4.32 50.94 -30.96
C ALA A 132 -3.52 50.61 -32.23
N SER A 133 -2.62 51.50 -32.64
CA SER A 133 -1.72 51.28 -33.79
C SER A 133 -0.36 51.95 -33.55
N GLY A 134 0.68 51.51 -34.26
CA GLY A 134 2.03 52.05 -34.16
C GLY A 134 2.63 51.92 -32.76
N ASP A 135 3.40 52.92 -32.33
CA ASP A 135 4.12 52.92 -31.04
C ASP A 135 3.22 52.71 -29.82
N ASN A 136 1.95 53.12 -29.88
CA ASN A 136 1.00 52.94 -28.78
C ASN A 136 0.59 51.47 -28.61
N PHE A 137 0.50 50.71 -29.71
CA PHE A 137 0.26 49.26 -29.64
C PHE A 137 1.46 48.55 -29.01
N SER A 138 2.68 48.86 -29.45
CA SER A 138 3.91 48.27 -28.93
C SER A 138 4.09 48.52 -27.42
N LYS A 139 3.77 49.72 -26.93
CA LYS A 139 3.80 50.03 -25.48
C LYS A 139 2.79 49.19 -24.69
N LEU A 140 1.54 49.13 -25.16
CA LEU A 140 0.50 48.34 -24.49
C LEU A 140 0.83 46.85 -24.47
N GLN A 141 1.46 46.33 -25.52
CA GLN A 141 1.91 44.94 -25.58
C GLN A 141 3.00 44.68 -24.52
N ASN A 142 4.02 45.54 -24.44
CA ASN A 142 5.07 45.42 -23.42
C ASN A 142 4.48 45.49 -21.99
N ASP A 143 3.56 46.41 -21.72
CA ASP A 143 2.89 46.52 -20.42
C ASP A 143 2.08 45.25 -20.07
N ILE A 144 1.44 44.62 -21.06
CA ILE A 144 0.69 43.37 -20.88
C ILE A 144 1.65 42.22 -20.55
N GLU A 145 2.75 42.09 -21.30
CA GLU A 145 3.75 41.03 -21.08
C GLU A 145 4.40 41.17 -19.69
N GLU A 146 4.74 42.39 -19.27
CA GLU A 146 5.26 42.66 -17.93
C GLU A 146 4.25 42.29 -16.83
N LEU A 147 2.98 42.65 -17.01
CA LEU A 147 1.94 42.30 -16.06
C LEU A 147 1.68 40.79 -16.00
N GLU A 148 1.72 40.08 -17.13
CA GLU A 148 1.57 38.62 -17.19
C GLU A 148 2.68 37.91 -16.42
N GLN A 149 3.92 38.39 -16.53
CA GLN A 149 5.04 37.90 -15.72
C GLN A 149 4.92 38.24 -14.24
N SER A 150 4.19 39.31 -13.90
CA SER A 150 3.98 39.75 -12.51
C SER A 150 2.82 39.05 -11.78
N ILE A 151 2.08 38.16 -12.46
CA ILE A 151 0.95 37.43 -11.86
C ILE A 151 1.50 36.59 -10.69
N PRO A 152 1.07 36.84 -9.44
CA PRO A 152 1.58 36.09 -8.30
C PRO A 152 1.07 34.64 -8.34
N GLU A 153 1.96 33.69 -8.01
CA GLU A 153 1.52 32.33 -7.73
C GLU A 153 0.74 32.33 -6.41
N ILE A 154 -0.41 31.65 -6.40
CA ILE A 154 -1.20 31.48 -5.18
C ILE A 154 -0.59 30.33 -4.39
N PRO A 155 -0.17 30.55 -3.14
CA PRO A 155 0.33 29.48 -2.29
C PRO A 155 -0.70 28.36 -2.15
N LYS A 156 -0.23 27.11 -2.08
CA LYS A 156 -1.09 25.94 -2.03
C LYS A 156 -1.20 25.49 -0.57
N ILE A 157 -2.41 25.21 -0.12
CA ILE A 157 -2.61 24.57 1.19
C ILE A 157 -1.94 23.19 1.13
N PRO A 158 -0.99 22.86 2.02
CA PRO A 158 -0.36 21.56 2.05
C PRO A 158 -1.40 20.43 2.17
N ARG A 159 -1.21 19.37 1.39
CA ARG A 159 -2.01 18.15 1.46
C ARG A 159 -1.08 16.96 1.56
N LEU A 160 -1.14 16.25 2.68
CA LEU A 160 -0.29 15.11 2.99
C LEU A 160 -0.91 13.81 2.49
N TRP A 161 -2.24 13.69 2.53
CA TRP A 161 -2.90 12.41 2.29
C TRP A 161 -4.29 12.50 1.65
N ALA A 162 -4.79 11.34 1.24
CA ALA A 162 -6.13 11.11 0.74
C ALA A 162 -6.65 9.73 1.18
N GLN A 163 -7.96 9.51 1.10
CA GLN A 163 -8.59 8.21 1.36
C GLN A 163 -9.06 7.54 0.07
N ASP A 164 -9.70 8.32 -0.80
CA ASP A 164 -10.19 7.88 -2.10
C ASP A 164 -9.79 8.91 -3.15
N ILE A 165 -9.10 8.44 -4.20
CA ILE A 165 -8.58 9.27 -5.27
C ILE A 165 -8.39 8.44 -6.52
N THR A 166 -8.85 8.95 -7.66
CA THR A 166 -8.62 8.30 -8.96
C THR A 166 -7.15 8.43 -9.37
N PRO A 167 -6.60 7.50 -10.18
CA PRO A 167 -5.22 7.58 -10.65
C PRO A 167 -4.89 8.92 -11.34
N GLU A 168 -5.84 9.50 -12.07
CA GLU A 168 -5.72 10.82 -12.70
C GLU A 168 -5.53 11.94 -11.68
N ASN A 169 -6.41 12.01 -10.68
CA ASN A 169 -6.35 13.03 -9.67
C ASN A 169 -5.17 12.82 -8.73
N LEU A 170 -4.73 11.57 -8.55
CA LEU A 170 -3.52 11.23 -7.82
C LEU A 170 -2.30 11.88 -8.45
N GLY A 171 -2.13 11.75 -9.78
CA GLY A 171 -0.99 12.36 -10.49
C GLY A 171 -0.98 13.88 -10.40
N ILE A 172 -2.14 14.51 -10.62
CA ILE A 172 -2.27 15.96 -10.49
C ILE A 172 -1.99 16.43 -9.06
N THR A 173 -2.46 15.69 -8.06
CA THR A 173 -2.28 16.06 -6.65
C THR A 173 -0.82 15.88 -6.23
N MET A 174 -0.18 14.76 -6.56
CA MET A 174 1.23 14.53 -6.25
C MET A 174 2.13 15.60 -6.87
N ALA A 175 1.98 15.87 -8.18
CA ALA A 175 2.78 16.89 -8.86
C ALA A 175 2.59 18.30 -8.25
N LYS A 176 1.38 18.61 -7.75
CA LYS A 176 1.10 19.88 -7.06
C LYS A 176 1.76 20.00 -5.68
N HIS A 177 2.08 18.88 -5.04
CA HIS A 177 2.56 18.83 -3.65
C HIS A 177 4.00 18.30 -3.54
N GLY A 178 4.82 18.47 -4.58
CA GLY A 178 6.23 18.07 -4.58
C GLY A 178 6.41 16.56 -4.77
N ASP A 179 5.71 16.03 -5.77
CA ASP A 179 5.73 14.64 -6.20
C ASP A 179 5.34 13.61 -5.12
N LYS A 180 4.61 14.03 -4.08
CA LYS A 180 4.31 13.15 -2.94
C LYS A 180 2.88 13.20 -2.49
N LEU A 181 2.39 12.05 -2.00
CA LEU A 181 1.10 11.92 -1.31
C LEU A 181 1.08 10.62 -0.52
N ALA A 182 0.18 10.50 0.45
CA ALA A 182 -0.16 9.22 1.05
C ALA A 182 -1.63 8.86 0.78
N ILE A 183 -1.91 7.57 0.66
CA ILE A 183 -3.28 7.05 0.67
C ILE A 183 -3.44 6.18 1.90
N ILE A 184 -4.19 6.69 2.88
CA ILE A 184 -4.38 6.03 4.18
C ILE A 184 -5.88 5.76 4.33
N SER A 185 -6.28 4.49 4.37
CA SER A 185 -7.71 4.13 4.36
C SER A 185 -8.00 2.89 5.21
N PRO A 186 -9.10 2.90 6.00
CA PRO A 186 -9.58 1.69 6.67
C PRO A 186 -10.27 0.71 5.72
N GLU A 187 -10.28 0.99 4.41
CA GLU A 187 -10.95 0.22 3.37
C GLU A 187 -10.06 -0.04 2.15
N GLY A 188 -10.51 -0.95 1.30
CA GLY A 188 -9.81 -1.37 0.09
C GLY A 188 -10.19 -0.65 -1.20
N GLY A 189 -11.05 0.38 -1.17
CA GLY A 189 -11.61 1.00 -2.39
C GLY A 189 -10.58 1.46 -3.43
N ILE A 190 -9.38 1.86 -2.98
CA ILE A 190 -8.28 2.23 -3.88
C ILE A 190 -7.84 1.08 -4.81
N VAL A 191 -8.00 -0.17 -4.38
CA VAL A 191 -7.73 -1.35 -5.20
C VAL A 191 -8.64 -1.37 -6.41
N GLU A 192 -9.93 -1.08 -6.24
CA GLU A 192 -10.89 -1.01 -7.34
C GLU A 192 -10.57 0.14 -8.30
N MET A 193 -10.02 1.25 -7.79
CA MET A 193 -9.55 2.37 -8.62
C MET A 193 -8.33 1.98 -9.47
N MET A 194 -7.33 1.33 -8.86
CA MET A 194 -6.17 0.76 -9.58
C MET A 194 -6.62 -0.20 -10.69
N ALA A 195 -7.71 -0.91 -10.43
CA ALA A 195 -8.36 -1.87 -11.30
C ALA A 195 -9.18 -1.25 -12.44
N GLY A 196 -9.26 0.08 -12.52
CA GLY A 196 -9.96 0.77 -13.60
C GLY A 196 -11.47 0.81 -13.45
N ARG A 197 -12.01 0.86 -12.21
CA ARG A 197 -13.46 1.01 -11.95
C ARG A 197 -14.11 2.10 -12.80
N TYR A 198 -13.40 3.22 -13.02
CA TYR A 198 -13.87 4.35 -13.83
C TYR A 198 -13.23 4.45 -15.23
N SER A 199 -12.45 3.43 -15.63
CA SER A 199 -11.70 3.40 -16.89
C SER A 199 -12.11 2.19 -17.74
N GLY A 200 -13.38 1.75 -17.64
CA GLY A 200 -13.89 0.59 -18.39
C GLY A 200 -13.22 -0.73 -18.01
N GLY A 201 -12.65 -0.83 -16.80
CA GLY A 201 -11.94 -2.01 -16.32
C GLY A 201 -10.47 -2.09 -16.74
N ILE A 202 -9.94 -1.09 -17.45
CA ILE A 202 -8.51 -1.02 -17.82
C ILE A 202 -7.70 -0.58 -16.61
N PRO A 203 -6.77 -1.42 -16.10
CA PRO A 203 -5.95 -1.06 -14.95
C PRO A 203 -5.03 0.13 -15.23
N ASN A 204 -4.94 1.06 -14.27
CA ASN A 204 -4.02 2.19 -14.31
C ASN A 204 -3.17 2.19 -13.04
N ILE A 205 -2.08 1.44 -13.09
CA ILE A 205 -1.20 1.22 -11.93
C ILE A 205 0.17 1.91 -12.04
N ASP A 206 0.49 2.50 -13.19
CA ASP A 206 1.82 3.06 -13.48
C ASP A 206 2.23 4.09 -12.44
N ILE A 207 1.33 5.03 -12.14
CA ILE A 207 1.57 6.08 -11.15
C ILE A 207 1.91 5.50 -9.77
N TYR A 208 1.23 4.42 -9.37
CA TYR A 208 1.49 3.77 -8.09
C TYR A 208 2.88 3.11 -8.12
N LEU A 209 3.20 2.34 -9.16
CA LEU A 209 4.49 1.65 -9.26
C LEU A 209 5.68 2.63 -9.24
N HIS A 210 5.57 3.76 -9.95
CA HIS A 210 6.58 4.83 -9.92
C HIS A 210 6.63 5.50 -8.54
N GLY A 211 5.48 5.81 -7.94
CA GLY A 211 5.39 6.35 -6.59
C GLY A 211 5.99 5.44 -5.52
N HIS A 212 5.97 4.11 -5.70
CA HIS A 212 6.68 3.19 -4.81
C HIS A 212 8.20 3.25 -5.01
N ALA A 213 8.65 3.28 -6.27
CA ALA A 213 10.07 3.18 -6.60
C ALA A 213 10.84 4.49 -6.41
N GLY A 214 10.19 5.64 -6.63
CA GLY A 214 10.86 6.94 -6.74
C GLY A 214 11.28 7.31 -8.16
N ASP A 215 10.89 6.50 -9.16
CA ASP A 215 11.30 6.68 -10.56
C ASP A 215 10.51 7.82 -11.22
N SER A 216 11.18 8.66 -12.00
CA SER A 216 10.55 9.78 -12.69
C SER A 216 9.37 9.34 -13.56
N LEU A 217 8.28 10.10 -13.54
CA LEU A 217 7.08 9.83 -14.32
C LEU A 217 6.76 11.03 -15.23
N ARG A 218 6.50 10.75 -16.51
CA ARG A 218 6.03 11.72 -17.50
C ARG A 218 4.72 11.23 -18.10
N VAL A 219 3.65 12.01 -17.97
CA VAL A 219 2.32 11.68 -18.51
C VAL A 219 1.82 12.82 -19.39
N ASP A 220 1.77 12.56 -20.69
CA ASP A 220 1.15 13.43 -21.69
C ASP A 220 -0.26 12.92 -22.03
N ARG A 221 -1.25 13.80 -22.02
CA ARG A 221 -2.63 13.47 -22.44
C ARG A 221 -3.18 14.60 -23.30
N ASN A 222 -3.75 14.27 -24.47
CA ASN A 222 -4.22 15.24 -25.47
C ASN A 222 -5.15 16.35 -24.92
N ASN A 223 -5.92 16.09 -23.85
CA ASN A 223 -6.92 17.02 -23.31
C ASN A 223 -6.56 17.63 -21.94
N ARG A 224 -5.32 17.45 -21.44
CA ARG A 224 -4.92 17.96 -20.12
C ARG A 224 -3.46 18.42 -20.14
N PRO A 225 -3.08 19.42 -19.32
CA PRO A 225 -1.67 19.75 -19.12
C PRO A 225 -0.87 18.50 -18.72
N PRO A 226 0.37 18.37 -19.18
CA PRO A 226 1.20 17.23 -18.86
C PRO A 226 1.48 17.18 -17.36
N VAL A 227 1.57 15.96 -16.83
CA VAL A 227 1.94 15.71 -15.43
C VAL A 227 3.35 15.14 -15.42
N PHE A 228 4.25 15.87 -14.78
CA PHE A 228 5.65 15.53 -14.67
C PHE A 228 6.05 15.43 -13.20
N MET A 229 6.63 14.31 -12.81
CA MET A 229 7.16 14.07 -11.47
C MET A 229 8.60 13.55 -11.61
N ASN A 230 9.54 14.17 -10.92
CA ASN A 230 10.94 13.77 -10.96
C ASN A 230 11.24 12.69 -9.91
N HIS A 231 10.66 12.82 -8.71
CA HIS A 231 10.91 11.93 -7.59
C HIS A 231 9.61 11.54 -6.87
N PRO A 232 8.71 10.78 -7.53
CA PRO A 232 7.42 10.45 -6.97
C PRO A 232 7.52 9.56 -5.73
N ALA A 233 6.93 9.98 -4.62
CA ALA A 233 6.90 9.24 -3.37
C ALA A 233 5.46 9.03 -2.90
N LEU A 234 4.98 7.79 -3.00
CA LEU A 234 3.63 7.39 -2.62
C LEU A 234 3.69 6.40 -1.46
N THR A 235 3.10 6.77 -0.33
CA THR A 235 2.84 5.87 0.80
C THR A 235 1.42 5.32 0.71
N LEU A 236 1.24 4.02 0.96
CA LEU A 236 -0.06 3.39 1.07
C LEU A 236 -0.20 2.75 2.46
N GLY A 237 -1.28 3.07 3.18
CA GLY A 237 -1.64 2.41 4.43
C GLY A 237 -3.08 1.95 4.37
N LEU A 238 -3.31 0.67 4.13
CA LEU A 238 -4.64 0.14 3.85
C LEU A 238 -5.03 -0.90 4.88
N ALA A 239 -6.27 -0.86 5.36
CA ALA A 239 -6.83 -1.91 6.22
C ALA A 239 -8.08 -2.57 5.60
N PRO A 240 -7.98 -3.18 4.41
CA PRO A 240 -9.13 -3.71 3.71
C PRO A 240 -9.72 -4.96 4.41
N GLN A 241 -10.84 -5.46 3.90
CA GLN A 241 -11.29 -6.81 4.23
C GLN A 241 -10.45 -7.86 3.47
N PRO A 242 -10.32 -9.10 3.99
CA PRO A 242 -9.57 -10.17 3.31
C PRO A 242 -10.02 -10.43 1.85
N ASP A 243 -11.30 -10.25 1.54
CA ASP A 243 -11.82 -10.42 0.17
C ASP A 243 -11.25 -9.43 -0.86
N VAL A 244 -10.78 -8.27 -0.40
CA VAL A 244 -10.08 -7.32 -1.29
C VAL A 244 -8.73 -7.90 -1.73
N LEU A 245 -8.04 -8.65 -0.86
CA LEU A 245 -6.79 -9.34 -1.23
C LEU A 245 -7.06 -10.42 -2.28
N ARG A 246 -8.16 -11.18 -2.13
CA ARG A 246 -8.58 -12.16 -3.14
C ARG A 246 -8.85 -11.47 -4.48
N SER A 247 -9.53 -10.32 -4.45
CA SER A 247 -9.83 -9.51 -5.64
C SER A 247 -8.58 -8.93 -6.31
N LEU A 248 -7.55 -8.58 -5.53
CA LEU A 248 -6.23 -8.17 -6.03
C LEU A 248 -5.55 -9.29 -6.82
N ALA A 249 -5.51 -10.49 -6.25
CA ALA A 249 -4.84 -11.65 -6.85
C ALA A 249 -5.59 -12.25 -8.04
N ALA A 250 -6.90 -12.04 -8.15
CA ALA A 250 -7.67 -12.44 -9.32
C ALA A 250 -7.21 -11.73 -10.61
N ARG A 251 -6.52 -10.60 -10.48
CA ARG A 251 -6.03 -9.79 -11.60
C ARG A 251 -4.58 -10.12 -11.91
N LYS A 252 -4.36 -10.91 -12.96
CA LYS A 252 -3.02 -11.34 -13.38
C LYS A 252 -2.10 -10.17 -13.70
N GLU A 253 -2.64 -9.06 -14.19
CA GLU A 253 -1.90 -7.84 -14.50
C GLU A 253 -1.22 -7.25 -13.25
N PHE A 254 -1.84 -7.35 -12.07
CA PHE A 254 -1.28 -6.83 -10.83
C PHE A 254 -0.08 -7.63 -10.35
N ASP A 255 -0.16 -8.94 -10.48
CA ASP A 255 0.95 -9.84 -10.16
C ASP A 255 2.11 -9.67 -11.15
N THR A 256 1.83 -9.78 -12.46
CA THR A 256 2.85 -9.71 -13.53
C THR A 256 3.59 -8.37 -13.58
N ARG A 257 2.94 -7.27 -13.16
CA ARG A 257 3.56 -5.94 -13.08
C ARG A 257 4.18 -5.64 -11.70
N GLY A 258 4.10 -6.58 -10.77
CA GLY A 258 4.74 -6.53 -9.46
C GLY A 258 4.05 -5.61 -8.45
N LEU A 259 2.76 -5.30 -8.62
CA LEU A 259 1.99 -4.49 -7.67
C LEU A 259 1.91 -5.21 -6.31
N LEU A 260 1.53 -6.50 -6.33
CA LEU A 260 1.35 -7.30 -5.12
C LEU A 260 2.67 -7.49 -4.35
N ALA A 261 3.79 -7.51 -5.07
CA ALA A 261 5.13 -7.66 -4.51
C ALA A 261 5.62 -6.45 -3.68
N ARG A 262 4.94 -5.31 -3.76
CA ARG A 262 5.34 -4.05 -3.10
C ARG A 262 4.67 -3.82 -1.74
N PHE A 263 3.60 -4.55 -1.43
CA PHE A 263 2.89 -4.41 -0.16
C PHE A 263 3.54 -5.25 0.95
N LEU A 264 3.54 -4.70 2.15
CA LEU A 264 3.83 -5.39 3.41
C LEU A 264 2.49 -5.87 4.00
N TYR A 265 2.32 -7.19 4.09
CA TYR A 265 1.05 -7.81 4.47
C TYR A 265 1.02 -8.18 5.95
N VAL A 266 -0.12 -7.95 6.59
CA VAL A 266 -0.51 -8.61 7.85
C VAL A 266 -1.95 -9.11 7.74
N LEU A 267 -2.17 -10.36 8.19
CA LEU A 267 -3.45 -11.02 8.36
C LEU A 267 -3.71 -11.29 9.86
N PRO A 268 -3.92 -10.25 10.68
CA PRO A 268 -4.07 -10.43 12.12
C PRO A 268 -5.30 -11.26 12.47
N LYS A 269 -5.18 -12.08 13.52
CA LYS A 269 -6.34 -12.77 14.10
C LYS A 269 -7.29 -11.74 14.69
N SER A 270 -8.56 -11.77 14.28
CA SER A 270 -9.60 -10.91 14.83
C SER A 270 -9.79 -11.14 16.34
N ASN A 271 -9.87 -10.06 17.10
CA ASN A 271 -10.21 -10.11 18.53
C ASN A 271 -11.74 -10.24 18.77
N LEU A 272 -12.56 -10.22 17.71
CA LEU A 272 -14.01 -10.38 17.85
C LEU A 272 -14.34 -11.69 18.58
N GLY A 273 -15.24 -11.62 19.56
CA GLY A 273 -15.58 -12.73 20.44
C GLY A 273 -14.65 -12.92 21.65
N GLU A 274 -13.45 -12.32 21.63
CA GLU A 274 -12.44 -12.43 22.70
C GLU A 274 -12.17 -11.08 23.39
N ARG A 275 -12.87 -10.00 23.00
CA ARG A 275 -12.71 -8.66 23.59
C ARG A 275 -13.12 -8.63 25.05
N LYS A 276 -12.37 -7.88 25.86
CA LYS A 276 -12.65 -7.66 27.28
C LYS A 276 -13.75 -6.61 27.48
N LEU A 277 -13.95 -5.72 26.50
CA LEU A 277 -14.86 -4.58 26.54
C LEU A 277 -14.56 -3.60 27.69
N ILE A 278 -13.30 -3.57 28.14
CA ILE A 278 -12.81 -2.67 29.18
C ILE A 278 -12.05 -1.52 28.50
N SER A 279 -12.51 -0.29 28.72
CA SER A 279 -11.85 0.89 28.16
C SER A 279 -10.47 1.10 28.79
N LYS A 280 -9.43 0.98 27.98
CA LYS A 280 -8.06 1.36 28.33
C LYS A 280 -7.63 2.54 27.44
N PRO A 281 -7.94 3.79 27.83
CA PRO A 281 -7.63 4.92 26.98
C PRO A 281 -6.12 5.05 26.76
N ILE A 282 -5.74 5.56 25.59
CA ILE A 282 -4.34 5.89 25.30
C ILE A 282 -3.90 6.96 26.30
N PRO A 283 -2.80 6.75 27.04
CA PRO A 283 -2.26 7.75 27.95
C PRO A 283 -2.00 9.08 27.22
N GLU A 284 -2.37 10.19 27.86
CA GLU A 284 -2.33 11.51 27.20
C GLU A 284 -0.91 11.95 26.83
N ASN A 285 0.08 11.62 27.68
CA ASN A 285 1.49 11.85 27.38
C ASN A 285 1.97 11.12 26.12
N VAL A 286 1.45 9.90 25.86
CA VAL A 286 1.79 9.13 24.65
C VAL A 286 1.21 9.81 23.41
N LYS A 287 -0.05 10.26 23.45
CA LYS A 287 -0.67 11.02 22.34
C LYS A 287 0.09 12.30 22.05
N GLN A 288 0.39 13.09 23.09
CA GLN A 288 1.10 14.36 22.95
C GLN A 288 2.49 14.15 22.35
N LYS A 289 3.23 13.14 22.81
CA LYS A 289 4.55 12.81 22.27
C LYS A 289 4.46 12.35 20.81
N TYR A 290 3.49 11.51 20.46
CA TYR A 290 3.23 11.07 19.09
C TYR A 290 2.96 12.27 18.16
N THR A 291 1.99 13.12 18.53
CA THR A 291 1.63 14.32 17.75
C THR A 291 2.81 15.27 17.59
N ALA A 292 3.50 15.60 18.68
CA ALA A 292 4.64 16.51 18.66
C ALA A 292 5.77 15.97 17.76
N SER A 293 6.07 14.67 17.84
CA SER A 293 7.16 14.06 17.06
C SER A 293 6.82 14.01 15.56
N LEU A 294 5.58 13.70 15.19
CA LEU A 294 5.14 13.76 13.79
C LEU A 294 5.19 15.21 13.26
N LYS A 295 4.73 16.20 14.03
CA LYS A 295 4.78 17.61 13.61
C LYS A 295 6.21 18.10 13.42
N LYS A 296 7.17 17.67 14.26
CA LYS A 296 8.60 17.94 14.04
C LYS A 296 9.10 17.37 12.72
N LEU A 297 8.77 16.12 12.40
CA LEU A 297 9.13 15.52 11.12
C LEU A 297 8.49 16.27 9.94
N LEU A 298 7.23 16.69 10.06
CA LEU A 298 6.51 17.47 9.05
C LEU A 298 7.13 18.86 8.83
N ALA A 299 7.65 19.48 9.89
CA ALA A 299 8.31 20.79 9.83
C ALA A 299 9.70 20.77 9.19
N ILE A 300 10.32 19.59 9.00
CA ILE A 300 11.57 19.48 8.24
C ILE A 300 11.33 19.95 6.80
N ASP A 301 12.19 20.85 6.35
CA ASP A 301 12.15 21.41 5.01
C ASP A 301 12.40 20.33 3.93
N ASN A 302 11.76 20.49 2.77
CA ASN A 302 11.86 19.55 1.65
C ASN A 302 12.95 19.93 0.65
N ASP A 303 13.63 21.07 0.81
CA ASP A 303 14.62 21.56 -0.14
C ASP A 303 15.88 20.68 -0.21
N ASN A 304 16.19 19.94 0.86
CA ASN A 304 17.33 19.03 0.91
C ASN A 304 16.92 17.63 1.38
N ILE A 305 17.17 16.63 0.53
CA ILE A 305 16.96 15.22 0.88
C ILE A 305 18.08 14.76 1.81
N PHE A 306 17.72 14.33 3.02
CA PHE A 306 18.62 13.69 3.98
C PHE A 306 18.97 12.27 3.50
N LYS A 307 20.25 12.06 3.18
CA LYS A 307 20.80 10.75 2.81
C LYS A 307 21.25 10.00 4.06
N LEU A 308 20.43 9.06 4.52
CA LEU A 308 20.77 8.14 5.59
C LEU A 308 21.69 7.04 5.03
N LYS A 309 22.72 6.64 5.77
CA LYS A 309 23.60 5.53 5.42
C LYS A 309 23.55 4.46 6.51
N LEU A 310 23.80 3.22 6.17
CA LEU A 310 23.96 2.16 7.17
C LEU A 310 25.32 2.31 7.86
N SER A 311 25.36 2.09 9.17
CA SER A 311 26.64 1.83 9.85
C SER A 311 27.28 0.54 9.30
N PHE A 312 28.58 0.34 9.53
CA PHE A 312 29.27 -0.87 9.08
C PHE A 312 28.58 -2.16 9.57
N GLU A 313 28.27 -2.22 10.87
CA GLU A 313 27.57 -3.38 11.46
C GLU A 313 26.15 -3.53 10.91
N ALA A 314 25.42 -2.42 10.73
CA ALA A 314 24.07 -2.47 10.19
C ALA A 314 24.05 -2.98 8.75
N ASN A 315 24.99 -2.53 7.92
CA ASN A 315 25.16 -3.00 6.55
C ASN A 315 25.48 -4.50 6.51
N ARG A 316 26.40 -4.96 7.36
CA ARG A 316 26.75 -6.38 7.46
C ARG A 316 25.53 -7.24 7.78
N ARG A 317 24.74 -6.87 8.81
CA ARG A 317 23.52 -7.61 9.17
C ARG A 317 22.48 -7.62 8.06
N TRP A 318 22.28 -6.48 7.41
CA TRP A 318 21.38 -6.39 6.27
C TRP A 318 21.81 -7.32 5.13
N LYS A 319 23.11 -7.35 4.78
CA LYS A 319 23.65 -8.25 3.76
C LYS A 319 23.48 -9.71 4.12
N ASP A 320 23.75 -10.08 5.38
CA ASP A 320 23.56 -11.45 5.87
C ASP A 320 22.08 -11.87 5.74
N TYR A 321 21.16 -10.99 6.11
CA TYR A 321 19.72 -11.21 5.93
C TYR A 321 19.31 -11.30 4.46
N ALA A 322 19.78 -10.38 3.61
CA ALA A 322 19.48 -10.37 2.18
C ALA A 322 19.96 -11.67 1.51
N LYS A 323 21.16 -12.16 1.86
CA LYS A 323 21.70 -13.44 1.38
C LYS A 323 20.87 -14.65 1.85
N ALA A 324 20.36 -14.61 3.08
CA ALA A 324 19.46 -15.63 3.59
C ALA A 324 18.14 -15.66 2.81
N VAL A 325 17.54 -14.50 2.53
CA VAL A 325 16.35 -14.39 1.69
C VAL A 325 16.62 -14.92 0.28
N GLU A 326 17.74 -14.54 -0.35
CA GLU A 326 18.14 -15.00 -1.68
C GLU A 326 18.24 -16.53 -1.76
N THR A 327 18.74 -17.16 -0.70
CA THR A 327 18.82 -18.62 -0.61
C THR A 327 17.44 -19.27 -0.57
N GLN A 328 16.47 -18.64 0.09
CA GLN A 328 15.08 -19.12 0.21
C GLN A 328 14.24 -18.90 -1.06
N LEU A 329 14.75 -18.17 -2.06
CA LEU A 329 14.11 -18.00 -3.38
C LEU A 329 14.35 -19.16 -4.35
N LYS A 330 15.31 -20.05 -4.03
CA LYS A 330 15.60 -21.23 -4.85
C LYS A 330 14.41 -22.19 -4.88
N ASP A 331 14.41 -23.09 -5.86
CA ASP A 331 13.42 -24.17 -5.94
C ASP A 331 13.53 -25.06 -4.68
N GLY A 332 12.39 -25.38 -4.07
CA GLY A 332 12.28 -26.02 -2.75
C GLY A 332 12.45 -25.08 -1.55
N GLY A 333 12.72 -23.79 -1.77
CA GLY A 333 12.90 -22.79 -0.71
C GLY A 333 11.57 -22.22 -0.17
N LYS A 334 11.61 -21.61 1.03
CA LYS A 334 10.43 -21.04 1.70
C LYS A 334 9.65 -20.05 0.83
N PHE A 335 10.33 -19.32 -0.06
CA PHE A 335 9.74 -18.26 -0.88
C PHE A 335 9.55 -18.64 -2.35
N GLU A 336 9.66 -19.93 -2.70
CA GLU A 336 9.54 -20.40 -4.10
C GLU A 336 8.26 -19.90 -4.78
N HIS A 337 7.14 -19.87 -4.07
CA HIS A 337 5.84 -19.48 -4.63
C HIS A 337 5.56 -17.97 -4.56
N ILE A 338 6.43 -17.19 -3.91
CA ILE A 338 6.29 -15.74 -3.74
C ILE A 338 7.59 -14.99 -4.10
N LYS A 339 8.39 -15.54 -5.04
CA LYS A 339 9.72 -15.01 -5.39
C LYS A 339 9.72 -13.51 -5.68
N SER A 340 8.71 -13.01 -6.39
CA SER A 340 8.60 -11.58 -6.71
C SER A 340 8.46 -10.69 -5.48
N TRP A 341 7.74 -11.15 -4.45
CA TRP A 341 7.57 -10.41 -3.20
C TRP A 341 8.83 -10.52 -2.32
N ALA A 342 9.30 -11.75 -2.11
CA ALA A 342 10.46 -11.99 -1.24
C ALA A 342 11.75 -11.36 -1.78
N GLY A 343 11.93 -11.27 -3.11
CA GLY A 343 13.05 -10.55 -3.72
C GLY A 343 13.04 -9.03 -3.45
N LYS A 344 11.90 -8.45 -3.06
CA LYS A 344 11.80 -7.02 -2.65
C LYS A 344 11.94 -6.80 -1.15
N LEU A 345 11.89 -7.86 -0.37
CA LEU A 345 11.95 -7.79 1.09
C LEU A 345 13.24 -7.14 1.62
N PRO A 346 14.44 -7.39 1.06
CA PRO A 346 15.66 -6.70 1.51
C PRO A 346 15.59 -5.18 1.34
N GLY A 347 15.01 -4.69 0.24
CA GLY A 347 14.76 -3.26 0.04
C GLY A 347 13.74 -2.73 1.05
N ALA A 348 12.64 -3.44 1.28
CA ALA A 348 11.64 -3.07 2.28
C ALA A 348 12.22 -2.97 3.70
N VAL A 349 13.13 -3.86 4.10
CA VAL A 349 13.86 -3.78 5.38
C VAL A 349 14.60 -2.45 5.51
N ILE A 350 15.27 -2.00 4.45
CA ILE A 350 15.98 -0.72 4.44
C ILE A 350 15.02 0.44 4.64
N ARG A 351 13.86 0.43 3.96
CA ARG A 351 12.84 1.47 4.12
C ARG A 351 12.34 1.53 5.56
N ILE A 352 12.03 0.37 6.15
CA ILE A 352 11.59 0.26 7.55
C ILE A 352 12.69 0.74 8.50
N ALA A 353 13.95 0.36 8.28
CA ALA A 353 15.08 0.79 9.11
C ALA A 353 15.29 2.31 9.05
N GLY A 354 15.12 2.93 7.87
CA GLY A 354 15.11 4.38 7.70
C GLY A 354 14.00 5.05 8.50
N LEU A 355 12.78 4.51 8.45
CA LEU A 355 11.65 5.00 9.24
C LEU A 355 11.91 4.86 10.75
N PHE A 356 12.41 3.71 11.21
CA PHE A 356 12.77 3.48 12.61
C PHE A 356 13.87 4.42 13.09
N HIS A 357 14.82 4.75 12.22
CA HIS A 357 15.80 5.79 12.50
C HIS A 357 15.14 7.17 12.66
N CYS A 358 14.19 7.52 11.77
CA CYS A 358 13.45 8.78 11.85
C CYS A 358 12.63 8.96 13.13
N VAL A 359 12.16 7.87 13.76
CA VAL A 359 11.49 7.93 15.08
C VAL A 359 12.38 8.58 16.12
N ASN A 360 13.67 8.22 16.14
CA ASN A 360 14.64 8.80 17.08
C ASN A 360 15.22 10.14 16.56
N PHE A 361 15.22 10.35 15.24
CA PHE A 361 15.70 11.59 14.63
C PHE A 361 14.98 12.84 15.16
N ALA A 362 13.67 12.76 15.37
CA ALA A 362 12.86 13.87 15.90
C ALA A 362 13.26 14.33 17.31
N ASP A 363 13.90 13.46 18.09
CA ASP A 363 14.44 13.79 19.42
C ASP A 363 15.87 14.33 19.35
N TYR A 364 16.63 13.98 18.30
CA TYR A 364 18.01 14.43 18.11
C TYR A 364 18.14 15.77 17.36
N ALA A 365 17.18 16.10 16.50
CA ALA A 365 17.19 17.32 15.69
C ALA A 365 17.29 18.60 16.56
N ASP A 366 16.62 18.60 17.71
CA ASP A 366 16.65 19.73 18.66
C ASP A 366 17.99 19.83 19.42
N VAL A 367 18.72 18.73 19.57
CA VAL A 367 19.89 18.62 20.44
C VAL A 367 21.20 18.92 19.71
N PHE A 368 21.30 18.56 18.43
CA PHE A 368 22.59 18.58 17.70
C PHE A 368 22.70 19.61 16.59
N GLY A 369 21.73 20.53 16.43
CA GLY A 369 21.87 21.67 15.52
C GLY A 369 22.27 21.30 14.08
N GLY A 370 21.82 20.15 13.58
CA GLY A 370 22.15 19.67 12.23
C GLY A 370 23.50 18.96 12.06
N ASN A 371 24.27 18.69 13.12
CA ASN A 371 25.57 18.02 13.00
C ASN A 371 25.43 16.51 12.72
N THR A 372 25.57 16.15 11.43
CA THR A 372 25.98 14.89 10.73
C THR A 372 25.91 13.49 11.39
N LYS A 373 25.93 13.31 12.72
CA LYS A 373 25.83 11.97 13.35
C LYS A 373 24.46 11.30 13.13
N SER A 374 23.41 12.06 12.86
CA SER A 374 22.03 11.55 12.68
C SER A 374 21.74 11.04 11.25
N LEU A 375 22.77 10.87 10.41
CA LEU A 375 22.65 10.24 9.09
C LEU A 375 23.01 8.75 9.10
N LEU A 376 23.52 8.19 10.20
CA LEU A 376 23.86 6.76 10.28
C LEU A 376 22.78 5.94 10.95
N ILE A 377 22.18 5.02 10.21
CA ILE A 377 21.28 4.00 10.73
C ILE A 377 22.10 2.99 11.53
N GLY A 378 21.87 2.96 12.84
CA GLY A 378 22.56 2.08 13.78
C GLY A 378 22.00 0.65 13.83
N ASP A 379 22.66 -0.19 14.63
CA ASP A 379 22.37 -1.62 14.71
C ASP A 379 20.94 -1.92 15.21
N ILE A 380 20.47 -1.14 16.18
CA ILE A 380 19.14 -1.34 16.80
C ILE A 380 18.02 -1.17 15.76
N SER A 381 18.11 -0.15 14.90
CA SER A 381 17.10 0.12 13.87
C SER A 381 17.03 -0.99 12.83
N ILE A 382 18.19 -1.48 12.37
CA ILE A 382 18.23 -2.55 11.37
C ILE A 382 17.79 -3.89 11.97
N ILE A 383 18.16 -4.21 13.21
CA ILE A 383 17.75 -5.44 13.89
C ILE A 383 16.22 -5.47 14.01
N LYS A 384 15.62 -4.39 14.52
CA LYS A 384 14.16 -4.28 14.64
C LYS A 384 13.46 -4.38 13.28
N ALA A 385 14.03 -3.76 12.24
CA ALA A 385 13.48 -3.84 10.88
C ALA A 385 13.54 -5.27 10.32
N ILE A 386 14.65 -5.99 10.54
CA ILE A 386 14.82 -7.40 10.17
C ILE A 386 13.82 -8.28 10.94
N ASP A 387 13.64 -8.06 12.24
CA ASP A 387 12.72 -8.85 13.06
C ASP A 387 11.27 -8.62 12.63
N LEU A 388 10.89 -7.38 12.30
CA LEU A 388 9.60 -7.10 11.68
C LEU A 388 9.46 -7.79 10.32
N ALA A 389 10.50 -7.76 9.47
CA ALA A 389 10.45 -8.42 8.17
C ALA A 389 10.30 -9.94 8.26
N LYS A 390 10.83 -10.59 9.30
CA LYS A 390 10.60 -12.03 9.54
C LYS A 390 9.13 -12.32 9.82
N ILE A 391 8.48 -11.52 10.67
CA ILE A 391 7.03 -11.64 10.94
C ILE A 391 6.23 -11.37 9.66
N LEU A 392 6.55 -10.28 8.96
CA LEU A 392 5.90 -9.94 7.69
C LEU A 392 6.09 -11.01 6.61
N SER A 393 7.17 -11.79 6.65
CA SER A 393 7.39 -12.91 5.73
C SER A 393 6.39 -14.04 5.94
N GLU A 394 6.08 -14.37 7.19
CA GLU A 394 5.08 -15.40 7.52
C GLU A 394 3.66 -14.92 7.20
N GLN A 395 3.39 -13.66 7.50
CA GLN A 395 2.12 -13.01 7.16
C GLN A 395 1.92 -12.89 5.65
N ALA A 396 2.99 -12.60 4.89
CA ALA A 396 2.94 -12.56 3.44
C ALA A 396 2.69 -13.95 2.84
N LEU A 397 3.35 -15.00 3.32
CA LEU A 397 3.06 -16.37 2.88
C LEU A 397 1.58 -16.69 3.05
N ALA A 398 1.01 -16.42 4.23
CA ALA A 398 -0.41 -16.63 4.47
C ALA A 398 -1.32 -15.75 3.59
N ALA A 399 -0.92 -14.51 3.30
CA ALA A 399 -1.65 -13.63 2.39
C ALA A 399 -1.64 -14.16 0.94
N PHE A 400 -0.50 -14.64 0.45
CA PHE A 400 -0.38 -15.23 -0.88
C PHE A 400 -1.09 -16.59 -0.94
N ASP A 401 -1.07 -17.38 0.13
CA ASP A 401 -1.85 -18.62 0.23
C ASP A 401 -3.34 -18.32 0.20
N LEU A 402 -3.83 -17.32 0.93
CA LEU A 402 -5.22 -16.85 0.87
C LEU A 402 -5.62 -16.43 -0.56
N MET A 403 -4.74 -15.71 -1.24
CA MET A 403 -4.91 -15.26 -2.62
C MET A 403 -4.95 -16.42 -3.63
N GLN A 404 -4.15 -17.48 -3.43
CA GLN A 404 -4.09 -18.65 -4.30
C GLN A 404 -5.19 -19.67 -3.99
N ALA A 405 -5.46 -19.93 -2.71
CA ALA A 405 -6.51 -20.80 -2.23
C ALA A 405 -7.87 -20.39 -2.80
N ASP A 406 -8.10 -19.08 -3.01
CA ASP A 406 -9.34 -18.61 -3.64
C ASP A 406 -9.43 -18.85 -5.15
N GLN A 407 -8.31 -18.94 -5.89
CA GLN A 407 -8.36 -19.38 -7.29
C GLN A 407 -8.76 -20.85 -7.39
N ASN A 408 -8.26 -21.66 -6.46
CA ASN A 408 -8.59 -23.08 -6.37
C ASN A 408 -9.99 -23.31 -5.80
N LEU A 409 -10.43 -22.54 -4.79
CA LEU A 409 -11.79 -22.55 -4.23
C LEU A 409 -12.81 -21.99 -5.22
N ASN A 410 -12.52 -20.92 -5.96
CA ASN A 410 -13.39 -20.45 -7.04
C ASN A 410 -13.42 -21.46 -8.19
N GLY A 411 -12.30 -22.14 -8.47
CA GLY A 411 -12.27 -23.32 -9.34
C GLY A 411 -13.21 -24.41 -8.83
N ALA A 412 -13.10 -24.78 -7.55
CA ALA A 412 -13.92 -25.79 -6.90
C ALA A 412 -15.40 -25.40 -6.89
N ARG A 413 -15.74 -24.13 -6.59
CA ARG A 413 -17.10 -23.59 -6.67
C ARG A 413 -17.66 -23.64 -8.09
N LYS A 414 -16.84 -23.34 -9.12
CA LYS A 414 -17.25 -23.46 -10.53
C LYS A 414 -17.50 -24.91 -10.92
N VAL A 415 -16.64 -25.83 -10.49
CA VAL A 415 -16.83 -27.28 -10.68
C VAL A 415 -18.09 -27.75 -9.96
N LEU A 416 -18.28 -27.36 -8.70
CA LEU A 416 -19.46 -27.71 -7.90
C LEU A 416 -20.75 -27.15 -8.49
N ASN A 417 -20.73 -25.89 -8.97
CA ASN A 417 -21.88 -25.28 -9.63
C ASN A 417 -22.20 -25.97 -10.96
N TRP A 418 -21.18 -26.36 -11.73
CA TRP A 418 -21.37 -27.16 -12.93
C TRP A 418 -21.98 -28.53 -12.64
N ILE A 419 -21.48 -29.23 -11.61
CA ILE A 419 -22.04 -30.50 -11.11
C ILE A 419 -23.52 -30.33 -10.75
N LYS A 420 -23.85 -29.30 -9.95
CA LYS A 420 -25.22 -29.01 -9.51
C LYS A 420 -26.15 -28.65 -10.67
N THR A 421 -25.71 -27.74 -11.54
CA THR A 421 -26.53 -27.23 -12.66
C THR A 421 -26.84 -28.30 -13.70
N LYS A 422 -25.88 -29.22 -13.94
CA LYS A 422 -26.04 -30.30 -14.93
C LYS A 422 -26.47 -31.64 -14.30
N ASN A 423 -26.70 -31.67 -13.00
CA ASN A 423 -27.10 -32.86 -12.23
C ASN A 423 -26.20 -34.09 -12.50
N ILE A 424 -24.89 -33.88 -12.39
CA ILE A 424 -23.86 -34.87 -12.75
C ILE A 424 -23.64 -35.84 -11.59
N SER A 425 -23.68 -37.15 -11.84
CA SER A 425 -23.40 -38.18 -10.82
C SER A 425 -21.94 -38.63 -10.81
N ASP A 426 -21.31 -38.70 -11.98
CA ASP A 426 -19.92 -39.09 -12.18
C ASP A 426 -19.35 -38.30 -13.36
N PHE A 427 -18.07 -37.94 -13.31
CA PHE A 427 -17.40 -37.24 -14.41
C PHE A 427 -15.92 -37.58 -14.51
N SER A 428 -15.35 -37.43 -15.71
CA SER A 428 -13.90 -37.50 -15.90
C SER A 428 -13.24 -36.12 -15.78
N VAL A 429 -11.95 -36.08 -15.41
CA VAL A 429 -11.16 -34.83 -15.39
C VAL A 429 -11.21 -34.11 -16.74
N LYS A 430 -11.18 -34.86 -17.85
CA LYS A 430 -11.24 -34.31 -19.21
C LYS A 430 -12.59 -33.65 -19.48
N GLU A 431 -13.68 -34.32 -19.14
CA GLU A 431 -15.05 -33.81 -19.32
C GLU A 431 -15.31 -32.54 -18.51
N CYS A 432 -14.84 -32.50 -17.27
CA CYS A 432 -14.91 -31.31 -16.42
C CYS A 432 -14.10 -30.14 -17.03
N PHE A 433 -12.87 -30.42 -17.48
CA PHE A 433 -12.00 -29.44 -18.13
C PHE A 433 -12.64 -28.86 -19.41
N ASP A 434 -13.11 -29.73 -20.29
CA ASP A 434 -13.70 -29.36 -21.59
C ASP A 434 -15.03 -28.61 -21.43
N SER A 435 -15.82 -28.95 -20.40
CA SER A 435 -17.11 -28.31 -20.11
C SER A 435 -16.97 -26.91 -19.51
N LEU A 436 -16.01 -26.71 -18.59
CA LEU A 436 -15.87 -25.44 -17.89
C LEU A 436 -15.09 -24.40 -18.68
N ARG A 437 -14.13 -24.83 -19.52
CA ARG A 437 -13.19 -23.99 -20.31
C ARG A 437 -12.51 -22.83 -19.55
N THR A 438 -12.61 -22.83 -18.23
CA THR A 438 -12.10 -21.77 -17.33
C THR A 438 -10.63 -21.99 -17.01
N PHE A 439 -10.17 -23.25 -17.05
CA PHE A 439 -8.80 -23.64 -16.76
C PHE A 439 -7.98 -23.70 -18.05
N LYS A 440 -6.77 -23.14 -18.04
CA LYS A 440 -5.90 -23.13 -19.25
C LYS A 440 -5.24 -24.47 -19.55
N ARG A 441 -5.02 -25.30 -18.53
CA ARG A 441 -4.43 -26.64 -18.62
C ARG A 441 -5.04 -27.52 -17.54
N VAL A 442 -5.11 -28.83 -17.78
CA VAL A 442 -5.65 -29.82 -16.83
C VAL A 442 -4.96 -29.73 -15.45
N LYS A 443 -3.65 -29.46 -15.41
CA LYS A 443 -2.92 -29.27 -14.14
C LYS A 443 -3.48 -28.17 -13.23
N HIS A 444 -4.19 -27.18 -13.78
CA HIS A 444 -4.80 -26.10 -13.01
C HIS A 444 -6.21 -26.44 -12.51
N LEU A 445 -6.83 -27.51 -13.03
CA LEU A 445 -8.10 -28.04 -12.53
C LEU A 445 -7.89 -28.96 -11.32
N MET A 446 -6.74 -29.66 -11.26
CA MET A 446 -6.47 -30.64 -10.19
C MET A 446 -6.62 -30.08 -8.77
N PRO A 447 -6.07 -28.90 -8.42
CA PRO A 447 -6.24 -28.34 -7.07
C PRO A 447 -7.69 -28.06 -6.69
N ALA A 448 -8.54 -27.71 -7.67
CA ALA A 448 -9.97 -27.51 -7.44
C ALA A 448 -10.71 -28.84 -7.16
N LEU A 449 -10.29 -29.93 -7.80
CA LEU A 449 -10.84 -31.27 -7.56
C LEU A 449 -10.37 -31.84 -6.22
N GLU A 450 -9.09 -31.65 -5.87
CA GLU A 450 -8.53 -32.04 -4.57
C GLU A 450 -9.29 -31.37 -3.42
N ILE A 451 -9.58 -30.07 -3.52
CA ILE A 451 -10.42 -29.37 -2.53
C ILE A 451 -11.81 -29.99 -2.42
N LEU A 452 -12.49 -30.28 -3.54
CA LEU A 452 -13.82 -30.89 -3.50
C LEU A 452 -13.78 -32.30 -2.91
N GLU A 453 -12.71 -33.05 -3.14
CA GLU A 453 -12.49 -34.38 -2.59
C GLU A 453 -12.22 -34.33 -1.07
N GLU A 454 -11.32 -33.46 -0.62
CA GLU A 454 -11.02 -33.24 0.80
C GLU A 454 -12.25 -32.83 1.61
N HIS A 455 -13.15 -32.04 1.00
CA HIS A 455 -14.40 -31.60 1.64
C HIS A 455 -15.55 -32.60 1.44
N ASN A 456 -15.29 -33.78 0.87
CA ASN A 456 -16.25 -34.85 0.62
C ASN A 456 -17.41 -34.47 -0.33
N TYR A 457 -17.21 -33.53 -1.26
CA TYR A 457 -18.19 -33.23 -2.32
C TYR A 457 -18.08 -34.21 -3.50
N ILE A 458 -16.88 -34.73 -3.76
CA ILE A 458 -16.60 -35.75 -4.78
C ILE A 458 -15.67 -36.82 -4.21
N PHE A 459 -15.61 -37.98 -4.86
CA PHE A 459 -14.74 -39.09 -4.48
C PHE A 459 -14.04 -39.62 -5.73
N LYS A 460 -12.71 -39.76 -5.71
CA LYS A 460 -12.00 -40.40 -6.80
C LYS A 460 -12.35 -41.89 -6.85
N GLN A 461 -12.72 -42.37 -8.04
CA GLN A 461 -12.90 -43.80 -8.26
C GLN A 461 -11.55 -44.45 -8.56
N GLU A 462 -11.22 -45.50 -7.80
CA GLU A 462 -10.13 -46.40 -8.17
C GLU A 462 -10.57 -47.21 -9.39
N ASN A 463 -9.84 -47.08 -10.50
CA ASN A 463 -10.02 -47.95 -11.67
C ASN A 463 -8.96 -49.05 -11.60
N GLU A 464 -9.39 -50.30 -11.47
CA GLU A 464 -8.58 -51.45 -11.86
C GLU A 464 -8.41 -51.40 -13.39
N THR A 465 -7.17 -51.19 -13.85
CA THR A 465 -6.87 -51.12 -15.28
C THR A 465 -6.85 -52.51 -15.87
N LEU A 466 -7.95 -52.93 -16.52
CA LEU A 466 -8.01 -54.21 -17.25
C LEU A 466 -7.47 -54.13 -18.70
N PHE A 467 -7.13 -52.93 -19.23
CA PHE A 467 -6.56 -52.79 -20.58
C PHE A 467 -5.55 -51.65 -20.69
N ALA A 468 -4.59 -51.83 -21.62
CA ALA A 468 -3.48 -50.93 -21.93
C ALA A 468 -3.95 -49.56 -22.47
N GLY A 469 -4.31 -48.67 -21.55
CA GLY A 469 -4.63 -47.27 -21.81
C GLY A 469 -4.28 -46.41 -20.60
N ARG A 470 -3.96 -45.12 -20.83
CA ARG A 470 -3.60 -44.18 -19.76
C ARG A 470 -4.80 -44.04 -18.80
N PRO A 471 -4.62 -44.23 -17.48
CA PRO A 471 -5.74 -44.24 -16.53
C PRO A 471 -6.49 -42.92 -16.57
N SER A 472 -7.82 -43.01 -16.70
CA SER A 472 -8.72 -41.85 -16.63
C SER A 472 -9.05 -41.63 -15.15
N ASN A 473 -8.70 -40.47 -14.60
CA ASN A 473 -9.18 -40.07 -13.28
C ASN A 473 -10.68 -39.75 -13.40
N ILE A 474 -11.53 -40.59 -12.81
CA ILE A 474 -12.97 -40.43 -12.73
C ILE A 474 -13.34 -40.08 -11.29
N PHE A 475 -14.26 -39.14 -11.13
CA PHE A 475 -14.78 -38.70 -9.84
C PHE A 475 -16.28 -38.96 -9.77
N ARG A 476 -16.73 -39.51 -8.64
CA ARG A 476 -18.14 -39.66 -8.28
C ARG A 476 -18.58 -38.52 -7.37
N VAL A 477 -19.76 -37.96 -7.59
CA VAL A 477 -20.33 -36.89 -6.77
C VAL A 477 -20.98 -37.47 -5.51
N ASN A 478 -20.81 -36.82 -4.37
CA ASN A 478 -21.42 -37.27 -3.13
C ASN A 478 -22.97 -37.26 -3.23
N PRO A 479 -23.68 -38.37 -2.98
CA PRO A 479 -25.14 -38.43 -3.07
C PRO A 479 -25.89 -37.45 -2.14
N HIS A 480 -25.24 -36.98 -1.06
CA HIS A 480 -25.85 -36.06 -0.09
C HIS A 480 -25.80 -34.58 -0.50
N LEU A 481 -25.24 -34.25 -1.66
CA LEU A 481 -25.04 -32.86 -2.13
C LEU A 481 -26.36 -32.08 -2.36
N GLY A 482 -27.51 -32.77 -2.40
CA GLY A 482 -28.84 -32.21 -2.63
C GLY A 482 -29.80 -32.29 -1.43
N ALA A 483 -29.31 -32.62 -0.22
CA ALA A 483 -30.17 -32.80 0.96
C ALA A 483 -30.40 -31.52 1.81
N ASP A 484 -29.64 -30.44 1.57
CA ASP A 484 -29.64 -29.23 2.41
C ASP A 484 -30.45 -28.04 1.83
N GLU A 485 -31.44 -28.30 0.97
CA GLU A 485 -32.51 -27.33 0.66
C GLU A 485 -33.89 -27.99 0.87
N LYS A 486 -34.26 -28.20 2.13
CA LYS A 486 -35.66 -28.23 2.59
C LYS A 486 -35.80 -27.64 3.98
#